data_AF-A0A0N5A3M0-F1
#
_entry.id   AF-A0A0N5A3M0-F1
#
_cell.length_a   1.000
_cell.length_b   1.000
_cell.length_c   1.000
_cell.angle_alpha   90.00
_cell.angle_beta   90.00
_cell.angle_gamma   90.00
#
_symmetry.space_group_name_H-M   'P 1'
#
loop_
_entity.id
_entity.type
_entity.pdbx_description
1 polymer ?
#
loop_
_entity_poly.entity_id
_entity_poly.type
_entity_poly.pdbx_seq_one_letter_code
_entity_poly.pdbx_strand_id
1 'polypeptide(L)'
;MGSSMCKPKRKKVTGSSWVAEDYENPFKSFSKKERMCLRETFQKLSEPKEIVGIIFVDIINDIVPELKKVFGVERAPKVSMLKMPKLGGHVARFTELIDQLTTMLGLTENLVGAWQLIRKTGRSHTKQSFLESNQNQLEKNYFSIVGMNFIREFIPYLTGEKDEGVEDKKKVRFANNYTPQMIKDVWMRFFEIIITQLTESFELEKQKRINMANQKTLAPHQHIEEDQRRKRQAAQKEKTEEESYEYEVNKPQEELFEDPF
;
A
#
# COMPACT_ATOMS: atom_id res chain seq x y z
N MET A 1 -26.92 -0.95 51.27
CA MET A 1 -25.68 -1.14 50.48
C MET A 1 -25.99 -2.12 49.36
N GLY A 2 -25.85 -1.71 48.10
CA GLY A 2 -26.12 -2.58 46.96
C GLY A 2 -25.41 -2.04 45.72
N SER A 3 -24.15 -2.41 45.53
CA SER A 3 -23.35 -2.09 44.35
C SER A 3 -23.44 -3.24 43.35
N SER A 4 -24.24 -3.07 42.30
CA SER A 4 -24.19 -3.93 41.12
C SER A 4 -23.02 -3.50 40.24
N MET A 5 -21.95 -4.31 40.21
CA MET A 5 -20.82 -4.10 39.32
C MET A 5 -21.21 -4.51 37.88
N CYS A 6 -21.33 -3.52 37.00
CA CYS A 6 -21.39 -3.72 35.55
C CYS A 6 -20.15 -4.49 35.05
N LYS A 7 -20.36 -5.64 34.41
CA LYS A 7 -19.32 -6.35 33.67
C LYS A 7 -19.01 -5.61 32.34
N PRO A 8 -17.75 -5.52 31.89
CA PRO A 8 -17.44 -4.94 30.60
C PRO A 8 -17.91 -5.86 29.46
N LYS A 9 -18.70 -5.32 28.54
CA LYS A 9 -19.07 -5.99 27.28
C LYS A 9 -17.82 -6.15 26.41
N ARG A 10 -17.31 -7.38 26.25
CA ARG A 10 -16.39 -7.71 25.15
C ARG A 10 -17.16 -7.59 23.82
N LYS A 11 -16.81 -6.59 23.00
CA LYS A 11 -17.27 -6.52 21.60
C LYS A 11 -16.68 -7.70 20.83
N LYS A 12 -17.55 -8.53 20.25
CA LYS A 12 -17.17 -9.53 19.25
C LYS A 12 -16.71 -8.79 17.98
N VAL A 13 -15.49 -9.06 17.54
CA VAL A 13 -15.01 -8.66 16.22
C VAL A 13 -15.58 -9.66 15.22
N THR A 14 -16.61 -9.23 14.50
CA THR A 14 -17.22 -9.98 13.40
C THR A 14 -17.11 -9.12 12.14
N GLY A 15 -16.42 -9.63 11.12
CA GLY A 15 -16.39 -9.05 9.78
C GLY A 15 -15.04 -8.44 9.41
N SER A 16 -14.40 -9.02 8.39
CA SER A 16 -13.16 -8.59 7.73
C SER A 16 -13.34 -7.34 6.86
N SER A 17 -14.07 -6.34 7.35
CA SER A 17 -14.25 -5.06 6.68
C SER A 17 -13.63 -3.98 7.55
N TRP A 18 -12.35 -3.71 7.34
CA TRP A 18 -11.75 -2.46 7.79
C TRP A 18 -12.25 -1.35 6.87
N VAL A 19 -13.54 -1.01 6.95
CA VAL A 19 -13.94 0.39 6.84
C VAL A 19 -13.47 0.99 8.15
N ALA A 20 -12.16 1.25 8.22
CA ALA A 20 -11.52 1.70 9.44
C ALA A 20 -12.23 2.97 9.89
N GLU A 21 -12.65 3.00 11.16
CA GLU A 21 -13.16 4.21 11.76
C GLU A 21 -12.11 5.29 11.53
N ASP A 22 -12.51 6.37 10.86
CA ASP A 22 -11.64 7.42 10.35
C ASP A 22 -10.76 8.06 11.45
N TYR A 23 -11.05 7.80 12.72
CA TYR A 23 -10.32 8.29 13.90
C TYR A 23 -8.89 7.76 14.04
N GLU A 24 -8.60 6.53 13.59
CA GLU A 24 -7.27 5.90 13.78
C GLU A 24 -6.26 6.23 12.67
N ASN A 25 -6.64 7.03 11.68
CA ASN A 25 -5.78 7.29 10.52
C ASN A 25 -4.53 8.12 10.92
N PRO A 26 -3.31 7.55 10.87
CA PRO A 26 -2.11 8.23 11.34
C PRO A 26 -1.76 9.47 10.50
N PHE A 27 -2.23 9.57 9.26
CA PHE A 27 -2.00 10.74 8.42
C PHE A 27 -2.80 11.98 8.85
N LYS A 28 -3.79 11.83 9.74
CA LYS A 28 -4.50 12.97 10.34
C LYS A 28 -3.62 13.78 11.29
N SER A 29 -2.49 13.22 11.74
CA SER A 29 -1.51 13.94 12.57
C SER A 29 -0.78 15.06 11.84
N PHE A 30 -0.79 15.07 10.50
CA PHE A 30 -0.24 16.16 9.70
C PHE A 30 -1.25 17.29 9.55
N SER A 31 -0.82 18.51 9.84
CA SER A 31 -1.52 19.73 9.44
C SER A 31 -1.56 19.89 7.92
N LYS A 32 -2.47 20.72 7.41
CA LYS A 32 -2.58 21.01 5.98
C LYS A 32 -1.27 21.54 5.40
N LYS A 33 -0.57 22.42 6.13
CA LYS A 33 0.73 22.98 5.72
C LYS A 33 1.80 21.89 5.56
N GLU A 34 1.83 20.91 6.46
CA GLU A 34 2.80 19.81 6.39
C GLU A 34 2.49 18.85 5.24
N ARG A 35 1.20 18.57 4.98
CA ARG A 35 0.82 17.77 3.80
C ARG A 35 1.16 18.46 2.49
N MET A 36 0.96 19.79 2.41
CA MET A 36 1.42 20.60 1.27
C MET A 36 2.94 20.58 1.13
N CYS A 37 3.68 20.65 2.25
CA CYS A 37 5.14 20.53 2.25
C CYS A 37 5.60 19.22 1.59
N LEU A 38 5.01 18.08 1.96
CA LEU A 38 5.30 16.78 1.32
C LEU A 38 5.10 16.85 -0.20
N ARG A 39 3.97 17.38 -0.66
CA ARG A 39 3.66 17.46 -2.09
C ARG A 39 4.61 18.38 -2.84
N GLU A 40 4.74 19.61 -2.38
CA GLU A 40 5.49 20.65 -3.10
C GLU A 40 6.99 20.32 -3.14
N THR A 41 7.55 19.74 -2.08
CA THR A 41 8.97 19.37 -2.05
C THR A 41 9.26 18.13 -2.91
N PHE A 42 8.34 17.16 -2.98
CA PHE A 42 8.48 16.03 -3.91
C PHE A 42 8.38 16.48 -5.37
N GLN A 43 7.42 17.35 -5.69
CA GLN A 43 7.18 17.86 -7.04
C GLN A 43 8.32 18.77 -7.55
N LYS A 44 9.15 19.31 -6.65
CA LYS A 44 10.34 20.10 -7.01
C LYS A 44 11.50 19.26 -7.53
N LEU A 45 11.52 17.95 -7.26
CA LEU A 45 12.55 17.06 -7.79
C LEU A 45 12.38 16.95 -9.30
N SER A 46 13.49 17.08 -10.04
CA SER A 46 13.49 17.00 -11.50
C SER A 46 13.32 15.56 -11.96
N GLU A 47 14.10 14.64 -11.38
CA GLU A 47 14.13 13.22 -11.76
C GLU A 47 13.98 12.31 -10.51
N PRO A 48 12.81 12.33 -9.83
CA PRO A 48 12.62 11.60 -8.57
C PRO A 48 12.83 10.09 -8.71
N LYS A 49 12.56 9.51 -9.89
CA LYS A 49 12.79 8.09 -10.16
C LYS A 49 14.27 7.73 -10.18
N GLU A 50 15.11 8.59 -10.74
CA GLU A 50 16.56 8.36 -10.78
C GLU A 50 17.16 8.45 -9.39
N ILE A 51 16.75 9.46 -8.61
CA ILE A 51 17.15 9.63 -7.21
C ILE A 51 16.77 8.39 -6.39
N VAL A 52 15.50 7.95 -6.47
CA VAL A 52 15.04 6.72 -5.80
C VAL A 52 15.86 5.52 -6.26
N GLY A 53 16.12 5.41 -7.57
CA GLY A 53 16.88 4.31 -8.15
C GLY A 53 18.29 4.18 -7.58
N ILE A 54 19.05 5.28 -7.55
CA ILE A 54 20.42 5.30 -7.01
C ILE A 54 20.41 4.87 -5.54
N ILE A 55 19.50 5.43 -4.73
CA ILE A 55 19.38 5.10 -3.31
C ILE A 55 19.05 3.61 -3.13
N PHE A 56 18.12 3.05 -3.91
CA PHE A 56 17.80 1.62 -3.85
C PHE A 56 18.98 0.74 -4.23
N VAL A 57 19.74 1.12 -5.26
CA VAL A 57 20.97 0.41 -5.66
C VAL A 57 21.97 0.40 -4.52
N ASP A 58 22.21 1.52 -3.86
CA ASP A 58 23.15 1.59 -2.73
C ASP A 58 22.66 0.74 -1.55
N ILE A 59 21.38 0.83 -1.18
CA ILE A 59 20.79 0.02 -0.10
C ILE A 59 20.97 -1.48 -0.36
N ILE A 60 20.63 -1.98 -1.55
CA ILE A 60 20.73 -3.42 -1.84
C ILE A 60 22.16 -3.87 -2.09
N ASN A 61 23.12 -2.97 -2.29
CA ASN A 61 24.52 -3.35 -2.43
C ASN A 61 25.25 -3.36 -1.10
N ASP A 62 25.02 -2.34 -0.30
CA ASP A 62 25.90 -1.98 0.80
C ASP A 62 25.24 -2.23 2.17
N ILE A 63 23.89 -2.33 2.24
CA ILE A 63 23.13 -2.48 3.49
C ILE A 63 22.43 -3.84 3.60
N VAL A 64 21.69 -4.26 2.57
CA VAL A 64 20.90 -5.51 2.55
C VAL A 64 21.15 -6.33 1.27
N PRO A 65 22.38 -6.86 1.11
CA PRO A 65 22.79 -7.59 -0.10
C PRO A 65 21.95 -8.83 -0.44
N GLU A 66 21.30 -9.45 0.54
CA GLU A 66 20.38 -10.56 0.33
C GLU A 66 19.17 -10.19 -0.56
N LEU A 67 18.80 -8.91 -0.62
CA LEU A 67 17.73 -8.45 -1.52
C LEU A 67 18.15 -8.48 -2.99
N LYS A 68 19.45 -8.57 -3.31
CA LYS A 68 19.90 -8.74 -4.69
C LYS A 68 19.30 -9.97 -5.35
N LYS A 69 19.14 -11.07 -4.60
CA LYS A 69 18.49 -12.30 -5.08
C LYS A 69 17.02 -12.08 -5.40
N VAL A 70 16.32 -11.41 -4.49
CA VAL A 70 14.89 -11.09 -4.61
C VAL A 70 14.64 -10.26 -5.88
N PHE A 71 15.49 -9.25 -6.10
CA PHE A 71 15.43 -8.38 -7.27
C PHE A 71 16.13 -8.92 -8.52
N GLY A 72 16.73 -10.13 -8.46
CA GLY A 72 17.38 -10.75 -9.62
C GLY A 72 18.59 -9.98 -10.14
N VAL A 73 19.36 -9.33 -9.25
CA VAL A 73 20.51 -8.50 -9.58
C VAL A 73 21.82 -8.98 -8.95
N GLU A 74 21.89 -10.22 -8.45
CA GLU A 74 23.08 -10.78 -7.78
C GLU A 74 24.36 -10.66 -8.60
N ARG A 75 24.25 -10.81 -9.92
CA ARG A 75 25.39 -10.78 -10.87
C ARG A 75 25.44 -9.52 -11.71
N ALA A 76 24.47 -8.62 -11.56
CA ALA A 76 24.41 -7.40 -12.36
C ALA A 76 25.38 -6.36 -11.80
N PRO A 77 26.20 -5.69 -12.63
CA PRO A 77 26.98 -4.53 -12.16
C PRO A 77 26.06 -3.39 -11.71
N LYS A 78 26.49 -2.58 -10.73
CA LYS A 78 25.68 -1.49 -10.13
C LYS A 78 24.98 -0.62 -11.20
N VAL A 79 25.72 -0.21 -12.24
CA VAL A 79 25.23 0.64 -13.34
C VAL A 79 24.11 0.04 -14.20
N SER A 80 23.97 -1.29 -14.23
CA SER A 80 22.92 -1.96 -15.01
C SER A 80 21.75 -2.45 -14.15
N MET A 81 21.85 -2.36 -12.82
CA MET A 81 20.83 -2.92 -11.93
C MET A 81 19.44 -2.32 -12.15
N LEU A 82 19.36 -1.01 -12.43
CA LEU A 82 18.07 -0.33 -12.69
C LEU A 82 17.42 -0.73 -14.03
N LYS A 83 18.19 -1.29 -14.96
CA LYS A 83 17.67 -1.85 -16.21
C LYS A 83 17.04 -3.23 -16.00
N MET A 84 17.27 -3.86 -14.85
CA MET A 84 16.74 -5.19 -14.55
C MET A 84 15.24 -5.10 -14.21
N PRO A 85 14.37 -5.94 -14.80
CA PRO A 85 12.92 -5.77 -14.73
C PRO A 85 12.36 -5.70 -13.29
N LYS A 86 12.87 -6.54 -12.39
CA LYS A 86 12.38 -6.61 -11.01
C LYS A 86 12.77 -5.38 -10.20
N LEU A 87 14.05 -4.99 -10.21
CA LEU A 87 14.52 -3.82 -9.48
C LEU A 87 13.99 -2.52 -10.09
N GLY A 88 14.19 -2.32 -11.40
CA GLY A 88 13.71 -1.12 -12.09
C GLY A 88 12.20 -0.95 -11.98
N GLY A 89 11.44 -2.04 -12.08
CA GLY A 89 9.99 -2.03 -11.86
C GLY A 89 9.60 -1.77 -10.41
N HIS A 90 10.40 -2.21 -9.41
CA HIS A 90 10.15 -1.87 -8.01
C HIS A 90 10.42 -0.39 -7.73
N VAL A 91 11.53 0.15 -8.23
CA VAL A 91 11.87 1.58 -8.15
C VAL A 91 10.74 2.43 -8.75
N ALA A 92 10.28 2.11 -9.96
CA ALA A 92 9.18 2.83 -10.60
C ALA A 92 7.90 2.83 -9.74
N ARG A 93 7.50 1.65 -9.23
CA ARG A 93 6.31 1.52 -8.36
C ARG A 93 6.47 2.25 -7.03
N PHE A 94 7.68 2.30 -6.47
CA PHE A 94 7.93 3.02 -5.21
C PHE A 94 7.90 4.53 -5.42
N THR A 95 8.48 5.04 -6.51
CA THR A 95 8.37 6.46 -6.89
C THR A 95 6.91 6.85 -7.10
N GLU A 96 6.14 6.03 -7.83
CA GLU A 96 4.70 6.25 -8.06
C GLU A 96 3.90 6.20 -6.75
N LEU A 97 4.23 5.30 -5.83
CA LEU A 97 3.60 5.24 -4.52
C LEU A 97 3.80 6.55 -3.74
N ILE A 98 5.02 7.12 -3.72
CA ILE A 98 5.28 8.41 -3.06
C ILE A 98 4.48 9.52 -3.76
N ASP A 99 4.45 9.55 -5.09
CA ASP A 99 3.70 10.55 -5.85
C ASP A 99 2.19 10.50 -5.53
N GLN A 100 1.60 9.30 -5.54
CA GLN A 100 0.19 9.09 -5.20
C GLN A 100 -0.12 9.46 -3.75
N LEU A 101 0.73 9.06 -2.80
CA LEU A 101 0.54 9.40 -1.39
C LEU A 101 0.64 10.90 -1.15
N THR A 102 1.66 11.57 -1.67
CA THR A 102 1.82 13.02 -1.52
C THR A 102 0.71 13.80 -2.22
N THR A 103 0.20 13.31 -3.37
CA THR A 103 -0.98 13.86 -4.05
C THR A 103 -2.23 13.74 -3.19
N MET A 104 -2.52 12.54 -2.67
CA MET A 104 -3.70 12.32 -1.85
C MET A 104 -3.66 13.13 -0.55
N LEU A 105 -2.50 13.28 0.06
CA LEU A 105 -2.34 14.03 1.31
C LEU A 105 -2.37 15.54 1.09
N GLY A 106 -1.58 16.04 0.13
CA GLY A 106 -1.36 17.47 -0.09
C GLY A 106 -2.40 18.12 -1.01
N LEU A 107 -2.82 17.46 -2.08
CA LEU A 107 -3.70 18.06 -3.09
C LEU A 107 -5.17 17.71 -2.89
N THR A 108 -5.50 16.42 -2.88
CA THR A 108 -6.91 15.99 -2.87
C THR A 108 -7.48 15.85 -1.45
N GLU A 109 -6.63 15.98 -0.42
CA GLU A 109 -6.95 15.75 1.00
C GLU A 109 -7.66 14.41 1.28
N ASN A 110 -7.40 13.40 0.44
CA ASN A 110 -7.95 12.04 0.55
C ASN A 110 -7.11 11.20 1.54
N LEU A 111 -7.19 11.54 2.82
CA LEU A 111 -6.41 10.89 3.88
C LEU A 111 -6.75 9.41 4.02
N VAL A 112 -8.04 9.05 3.84
CA VAL A 112 -8.51 7.66 3.90
C VAL A 112 -7.91 6.85 2.76
N GLY A 113 -7.92 7.39 1.53
CA GLY A 113 -7.31 6.76 0.37
C GLY A 113 -5.80 6.55 0.53
N ALA A 114 -5.09 7.54 1.07
CA ALA A 114 -3.66 7.40 1.37
C ALA A 114 -3.39 6.26 2.37
N TRP A 115 -4.19 6.18 3.43
CA TRP A 115 -4.07 5.13 4.43
C TRP A 115 -4.41 3.73 3.87
N GLN A 116 -5.47 3.64 3.07
CA GLN A 116 -5.84 2.40 2.39
C GLN A 116 -4.77 1.94 1.39
N LEU A 117 -4.18 2.86 0.63
CA LEU A 117 -3.13 2.56 -0.34
C LEU A 117 -1.89 1.97 0.34
N ILE A 118 -1.40 2.59 1.42
CA ILE A 118 -0.21 2.08 2.09
C ILE A 118 -0.45 0.72 2.74
N ARG A 119 -1.61 0.52 3.38
CA ARG A 119 -1.97 -0.78 3.96
C ARG A 119 -2.20 -1.85 2.88
N LYS A 120 -2.79 -1.50 1.74
CA LYS A 120 -2.92 -2.41 0.58
C LYS A 120 -1.54 -2.84 0.07
N THR A 121 -0.60 -1.90 0.03
CA THR A 121 0.78 -2.16 -0.37
C THR A 121 1.46 -3.15 0.59
N GLY A 122 1.35 -2.95 1.91
CA GLY A 122 1.92 -3.87 2.90
C GLY A 122 1.32 -5.29 2.81
N ARG A 123 -0.01 -5.40 2.68
CA ARG A 123 -0.67 -6.70 2.43
C ARG A 123 -0.17 -7.38 1.15
N SER A 124 0.02 -6.63 0.07
CA SER A 124 0.51 -7.18 -1.20
C SER A 124 1.90 -7.81 -1.08
N HIS A 125 2.76 -7.25 -0.22
CA HIS A 125 4.12 -7.76 0.00
C HIS A 125 4.15 -9.14 0.67
N THR A 126 3.06 -9.60 1.31
CA THR A 126 2.95 -10.99 1.81
C THR A 126 3.00 -12.05 0.71
N LYS A 127 2.84 -11.67 -0.56
CA LYS A 127 3.00 -12.57 -1.70
C LYS A 127 4.47 -12.77 -2.11
N GLN A 128 5.39 -12.00 -1.52
CA GLN A 128 6.82 -12.16 -1.74
C GLN A 128 7.35 -13.23 -0.79
N SER A 129 7.71 -14.40 -1.33
CA SER A 129 8.18 -15.55 -0.54
C SER A 129 9.35 -15.20 0.39
N PHE A 130 10.27 -14.37 -0.09
CA PHE A 130 11.38 -13.88 0.74
C PHE A 130 10.89 -13.14 1.98
N LEU A 131 9.96 -12.19 1.84
CA LEU A 131 9.43 -11.46 2.99
C LEU A 131 8.56 -12.36 3.86
N GLU A 132 7.75 -13.24 3.27
CA GLU A 132 6.94 -14.19 4.04
C GLU A 132 7.78 -15.02 5.02
N SER A 133 8.94 -15.50 4.57
CA SER A 133 9.84 -16.30 5.40
C SER A 133 10.75 -15.48 6.33
N ASN A 134 11.17 -14.27 5.92
CA ASN A 134 12.25 -13.55 6.61
C ASN A 134 11.80 -12.25 7.30
N GLN A 135 10.62 -11.70 6.98
CA GLN A 135 10.10 -10.50 7.65
C GLN A 135 9.70 -10.86 9.08
N ASN A 136 10.36 -10.21 10.04
CA ASN A 136 10.12 -10.38 11.47
C ASN A 136 10.31 -9.03 12.17
N GLN A 137 9.31 -8.56 12.91
CA GLN A 137 9.37 -7.27 13.62
C GLN A 137 10.47 -7.22 14.69
N LEU A 138 10.77 -8.35 15.34
CA LEU A 138 11.71 -8.42 16.45
C LEU A 138 13.16 -8.67 16.01
N GLU A 139 13.34 -9.22 14.82
CA GLU A 139 14.67 -9.63 14.32
C GLU A 139 15.07 -8.78 13.11
N LYS A 140 14.28 -8.85 12.03
CA LYS A 140 14.63 -8.21 10.76
C LYS A 140 13.40 -7.68 10.05
N ASN A 141 13.11 -6.41 10.29
CA ASN A 141 12.08 -5.68 9.58
C ASN A 141 12.66 -5.04 8.32
N TYR A 142 12.48 -5.67 7.15
CA TYR A 142 13.00 -5.16 5.88
C TYR A 142 12.38 -3.83 5.47
N PHE A 143 11.12 -3.56 5.83
CA PHE A 143 10.52 -2.24 5.58
C PHE A 143 11.23 -1.14 6.37
N SER A 144 11.56 -1.42 7.64
CA SER A 144 12.32 -0.47 8.46
C SER A 144 13.75 -0.32 7.97
N ILE A 145 14.46 -1.41 7.65
CA ILE A 145 15.85 -1.35 7.19
C ILE A 145 15.96 -0.56 5.88
N VAL A 146 15.14 -0.89 4.89
CA VAL A 146 15.13 -0.17 3.60
C VAL A 146 14.64 1.26 3.81
N GLY A 147 13.52 1.44 4.54
CA GLY A 147 12.91 2.74 4.76
C GLY A 147 13.83 3.72 5.48
N MET A 148 14.45 3.34 6.59
CA MET A 148 15.31 4.23 7.36
C MET A 148 16.58 4.64 6.59
N ASN A 149 17.19 3.71 5.84
CA ASN A 149 18.33 4.04 4.98
C ASN A 149 17.89 4.90 3.79
N PHE A 150 16.71 4.65 3.22
CA PHE A 150 16.15 5.47 2.16
C PHE A 150 15.93 6.92 2.64
N ILE A 151 15.32 7.11 3.81
CA ILE A 151 15.06 8.43 4.37
C ILE A 151 16.37 9.23 4.54
N ARG A 152 17.42 8.60 5.09
CA ARG A 152 18.72 9.24 5.31
C ARG A 152 19.31 9.79 4.02
N GLU A 153 19.19 9.06 2.92
CA GLU A 153 19.74 9.46 1.62
C GLU A 153 18.80 10.35 0.81
N PHE A 154 17.48 10.22 0.99
CA PHE A 154 16.47 10.90 0.18
C PHE A 154 16.19 12.33 0.65
N ILE A 155 16.09 12.55 1.97
CA ILE A 155 15.78 13.87 2.55
C ILE A 155 16.76 14.98 2.10
N PRO A 156 18.09 14.75 2.01
CA PRO A 156 19.03 15.77 1.50
C PRO A 156 18.70 16.30 0.10
N TYR A 157 18.08 15.51 -0.77
CA TYR A 157 17.62 16.00 -2.09
C TYR A 157 16.41 16.93 -1.95
N LEU A 158 15.49 16.61 -1.04
CA LEU A 158 14.28 17.40 -0.79
C LEU A 158 14.57 18.76 -0.14
N THR A 159 15.63 18.84 0.67
CA THR A 159 16.09 20.10 1.29
C THR A 159 16.97 20.93 0.35
N GLY A 160 17.45 20.34 -0.75
CA GLY A 160 18.44 20.95 -1.64
C GLY A 160 19.87 20.93 -1.10
N GLU A 161 20.15 20.13 -0.05
CA GLU A 161 21.50 19.91 0.48
C GLU A 161 22.34 19.04 -0.45
N LYS A 162 21.70 18.09 -1.14
CA LYS A 162 22.32 17.22 -2.14
C LYS A 162 21.82 17.58 -3.53
N ASP A 163 22.74 17.75 -4.48
CA ASP A 163 22.36 18.05 -5.87
C ASP A 163 21.90 16.77 -6.59
N GLU A 164 21.03 16.96 -7.58
CA GLU A 164 20.45 15.89 -8.40
C GLU A 164 21.40 15.45 -9.53
N GLY A 165 22.57 16.09 -9.66
CA GLY A 165 23.56 15.77 -10.70
C GLY A 165 23.15 16.22 -12.10
N VAL A 166 22.10 17.04 -12.23
CA VAL A 166 21.65 17.60 -13.51
C VAL A 166 22.49 18.84 -13.81
N GLU A 167 23.50 18.71 -14.68
CA GLU A 167 24.28 19.84 -15.18
C GLU A 167 23.37 20.92 -15.82
N ASP A 168 23.58 22.17 -15.43
CA ASP A 168 23.23 23.38 -16.19
C ASP A 168 21.77 23.62 -16.61
N LYS A 169 20.79 23.22 -15.81
CA LYS A 169 19.51 23.94 -15.80
C LYS A 169 19.51 24.87 -14.61
N LYS A 170 19.65 26.18 -14.87
CA LYS A 170 19.47 27.28 -13.89
C LYS A 170 18.31 26.93 -12.96
N LYS A 171 18.60 26.33 -11.80
CA LYS A 171 17.60 26.00 -10.79
C LYS A 171 17.07 27.34 -10.33
N VAL A 172 15.92 27.73 -10.88
CA VAL A 172 15.16 28.89 -10.40
C VAL A 172 14.91 28.58 -8.93
N ARG A 173 15.63 29.27 -8.04
CA ARG A 173 15.43 29.19 -6.60
C ARG A 173 14.06 29.79 -6.32
N PHE A 174 13.01 29.01 -6.52
CA PHE A 174 11.68 29.36 -6.01
C PHE A 174 11.83 29.63 -4.52
N ALA A 175 11.22 30.70 -4.03
CA ALA A 175 11.17 31.00 -2.61
C ALA A 175 10.70 29.73 -1.87
N ASN A 176 11.58 29.17 -1.03
CA ASN A 176 11.23 27.99 -0.26
C ASN A 176 10.33 28.44 0.88
N ASN A 177 9.03 28.14 0.75
CA ASN A 177 8.02 28.42 1.78
C ASN A 177 8.22 27.59 3.07
N TYR A 178 9.19 26.67 3.07
CA TYR A 178 9.51 25.75 4.16
C TYR A 178 10.99 25.87 4.52
N THR A 179 11.28 25.86 5.81
CA THR A 179 12.66 25.76 6.29
C THR A 179 13.20 24.35 6.05
N PRO A 180 14.52 24.17 5.83
CA PRO A 180 15.11 22.83 5.70
C PRO A 180 14.74 21.91 6.86
N GLN A 181 14.71 22.43 8.10
CA GLN A 181 14.32 21.65 9.28
C GLN A 181 12.85 21.16 9.19
N MET A 182 11.93 22.01 8.76
CA MET A 182 10.53 21.61 8.57
C MET A 182 10.39 20.50 7.53
N ILE A 183 11.14 20.57 6.43
CA ILE A 183 11.15 19.52 5.40
C ILE A 183 11.64 18.21 6.01
N LYS A 184 12.77 18.23 6.73
CA LYS A 184 13.34 17.06 7.41
C LYS A 184 12.32 16.39 8.35
N ASP A 185 11.74 17.16 9.26
CA ASP A 185 10.86 16.63 10.31
C ASP A 185 9.55 16.07 9.75
N VAL A 186 8.99 16.71 8.71
CA VAL A 186 7.77 16.25 8.06
C VAL A 186 8.01 14.97 7.28
N TRP A 187 9.09 14.89 6.51
CA TRP A 187 9.42 13.71 5.72
C TRP A 187 9.83 12.50 6.59
N MET A 188 10.55 12.74 7.68
CA MET A 188 10.86 11.69 8.68
C MET A 188 9.57 11.04 9.20
N ARG A 189 8.65 11.84 9.77
CA ARG A 189 7.38 11.32 10.30
C ARG A 189 6.53 10.65 9.22
N PHE A 190 6.53 11.18 7.99
CA PHE A 190 5.77 10.61 6.89
C PHE A 190 6.24 9.19 6.56
N PHE A 191 7.55 8.99 6.47
CA PHE A 191 8.10 7.67 6.22
C PHE A 191 8.02 6.74 7.44
N GLU A 192 8.12 7.24 8.66
CA GLU A 192 7.87 6.44 9.87
C GLU A 192 6.45 5.86 9.89
N ILE A 193 5.45 6.67 9.52
CA ILE A 193 4.07 6.20 9.36
C ILE A 193 3.98 5.16 8.24
N ILE A 194 4.62 5.39 7.09
CA ILE A 194 4.68 4.41 6.00
C ILE A 194 5.25 3.08 6.47
N ILE A 195 6.41 3.08 7.13
CA ILE A 195 7.08 1.87 7.61
C ILE A 195 6.18 1.12 8.58
N THR A 196 5.59 1.83 9.54
CA THR A 196 4.68 1.25 10.54
C THR A 196 3.48 0.62 9.87
N GLN A 197 2.79 1.35 8.97
CA GLN A 197 1.59 0.86 8.31
C GLN A 197 1.85 -0.29 7.33
N LEU A 198 3.00 -0.30 6.63
CA LEU A 198 3.44 -1.45 5.83
C LEU A 198 3.68 -2.67 6.71
N THR A 199 4.40 -2.48 7.81
CA THR A 199 4.76 -3.56 8.75
C THR A 199 3.53 -4.20 9.39
N GLU A 200 2.63 -3.39 9.95
CA GLU A 200 1.41 -3.88 10.60
C GLU A 200 0.48 -4.60 9.62
N SER A 201 0.24 -3.99 8.46
CA SER A 201 -0.67 -4.57 7.48
C SER A 201 -0.12 -5.85 6.84
N PHE A 202 1.20 -5.94 6.68
CA PHE A 202 1.88 -7.17 6.29
C PHE A 202 1.68 -8.26 7.35
N GLU A 203 1.96 -7.96 8.63
CA GLU A 203 1.92 -8.96 9.71
C GLU A 203 0.50 -9.50 9.93
N LEU A 204 -0.49 -8.60 9.94
CA LEU A 204 -1.89 -8.98 10.04
C LEU A 204 -2.34 -9.90 8.89
N GLU A 205 -1.86 -9.64 7.68
CA GLU A 205 -2.21 -10.46 6.50
C GLU A 205 -1.48 -11.80 6.51
N LYS A 206 -0.21 -11.83 6.93
CA LYS A 206 0.56 -13.06 7.13
C LYS A 206 -0.12 -13.96 8.16
N GLN A 207 -0.49 -13.42 9.32
CA GLN A 207 -1.17 -14.19 10.37
C GLN A 207 -2.53 -14.72 9.91
N LYS A 208 -3.30 -13.94 9.15
CA LYS A 208 -4.57 -14.42 8.57
C LYS A 208 -4.36 -15.63 7.67
N ARG A 209 -3.32 -15.63 6.82
CA ARG A 209 -3.01 -16.77 5.95
C ARG A 209 -2.60 -18.01 6.72
N ILE A 210 -1.76 -17.85 7.74
CA ILE A 210 -1.38 -18.95 8.64
C ILE A 210 -2.63 -19.54 9.32
N ASN A 211 -3.50 -18.69 9.87
CA ASN A 211 -4.73 -19.15 10.52
C ASN A 211 -5.67 -19.88 9.56
N MET A 212 -5.85 -19.37 8.33
CA MET A 212 -6.64 -20.05 7.29
C MET A 212 -6.04 -21.40 6.88
N ALA A 213 -4.71 -21.49 6.77
CA ALA A 213 -4.03 -22.75 6.46
C ALA A 213 -4.23 -23.77 7.59
N ASN A 214 -4.06 -23.35 8.85
CA ASN A 214 -4.26 -24.20 10.02
C ASN A 214 -5.72 -24.69 10.13
N GLN A 215 -6.70 -23.82 9.85
CA GLN A 215 -8.11 -24.22 9.85
C GLN A 215 -8.40 -25.28 8.79
N LYS A 216 -7.81 -25.14 7.59
CA LYS A 216 -7.90 -26.15 6.53
C LYS A 216 -7.31 -27.50 6.94
N THR A 217 -6.22 -27.49 7.70
CA THR A 217 -5.58 -28.72 8.20
C THR A 217 -6.36 -29.37 9.33
N LEU A 218 -6.93 -28.58 10.24
CA LEU A 218 -7.63 -29.07 11.43
C LEU A 218 -9.07 -29.55 11.16
N ALA A 219 -9.74 -28.95 10.17
CA ALA A 219 -11.11 -29.32 9.79
C ALA A 219 -11.30 -29.37 8.25
N PRO A 220 -10.59 -30.27 7.55
CA PRO A 220 -10.62 -30.32 6.08
C PRO A 220 -12.02 -30.61 5.51
N HIS A 221 -12.84 -31.38 6.23
CA HIS A 221 -14.21 -31.70 5.84
C HIS A 221 -15.13 -30.46 5.77
N GLN A 222 -14.97 -29.49 6.68
CA GLN A 222 -15.77 -28.26 6.67
C GLN A 222 -15.48 -27.40 5.42
N HIS A 223 -14.22 -27.35 4.99
CA HIS A 223 -13.86 -26.63 3.77
C HIS A 223 -14.36 -27.32 2.50
N ILE A 224 -14.35 -28.65 2.45
CA ILE A 224 -14.89 -29.42 1.32
C ILE A 224 -16.42 -29.19 1.21
N GLU A 225 -17.14 -29.21 2.34
CA GLU A 225 -18.57 -28.93 2.38
C GLU A 225 -18.90 -27.48 1.99
N GLU A 226 -18.12 -26.50 2.47
CA GLU A 226 -18.29 -25.09 2.09
C GLU A 226 -18.01 -24.83 0.60
N ASP A 227 -16.97 -25.45 0.03
CA ASP A 227 -16.68 -25.33 -1.40
C ASP A 227 -17.75 -26.02 -2.25
N GLN A 228 -18.26 -27.18 -1.83
CA GLN A 228 -19.39 -27.83 -2.48
C GLN A 228 -20.66 -26.97 -2.39
N ARG A 229 -20.91 -26.33 -1.24
CA ARG A 229 -22.04 -25.43 -1.05
C ARG A 229 -21.92 -24.18 -1.91
N ARG A 230 -20.72 -23.58 -2.01
CA ARG A 230 -20.44 -22.45 -2.91
C ARG A 230 -20.63 -22.81 -4.38
N LYS A 231 -20.14 -23.98 -4.81
CA LYS A 231 -20.36 -24.47 -6.18
C LYS A 231 -21.84 -24.69 -6.49
N ARG A 232 -22.61 -25.25 -5.54
CA ARG A 232 -24.07 -25.40 -5.69
C ARG A 232 -24.80 -24.06 -5.78
N GLN A 233 -24.38 -23.07 -5.00
CA GLN A 233 -24.95 -21.72 -5.05
C GLN A 233 -24.60 -20.96 -6.33
N ALA A 234 -23.37 -21.11 -6.83
CA ALA A 234 -22.96 -20.52 -8.11
C ALA A 234 -23.74 -21.13 -9.28
N ALA A 235 -23.86 -22.47 -9.32
CA ALA A 235 -24.66 -23.16 -10.33
C ALA A 235 -26.16 -22.84 -10.26
N GLN A 236 -26.71 -22.58 -9.07
CA GLN A 236 -28.09 -22.11 -8.94
C GLN A 236 -28.27 -20.69 -9.48
N LYS A 237 -27.31 -19.79 -9.24
CA LYS A 237 -27.37 -18.42 -9.79
C LYS A 237 -27.26 -18.40 -11.31
N GLU A 238 -26.35 -19.18 -11.90
CA GLU A 238 -26.23 -19.32 -13.36
C GLU A 238 -27.54 -19.85 -13.97
N LYS A 239 -28.16 -20.87 -13.36
CA LYS A 239 -29.48 -21.36 -13.82
C LYS A 239 -30.59 -20.32 -13.70
N THR A 240 -30.59 -19.51 -12.64
CA THR A 240 -31.61 -18.47 -12.45
C THR A 240 -31.43 -17.33 -13.46
N GLU A 241 -30.19 -17.00 -13.81
CA GLU A 241 -29.86 -16.03 -14.84
C GLU A 241 -30.26 -16.55 -16.24
N GLU A 242 -29.98 -17.83 -16.56
CA GLU A 242 -30.44 -18.48 -17.79
C GLU A 242 -31.97 -18.50 -17.90
N GLU A 243 -32.68 -18.89 -16.84
CA GLU A 243 -34.16 -18.89 -16.81
C GLU A 243 -34.75 -17.47 -16.94
N SER A 244 -34.09 -16.46 -16.36
CA SER A 244 -34.53 -15.06 -16.50
C SER A 244 -34.34 -14.51 -17.91
N TYR A 245 -33.26 -14.91 -18.59
CA TYR A 245 -33.00 -14.54 -19.98
C TYR A 245 -34.00 -15.22 -20.93
N GLU A 246 -34.32 -16.49 -20.69
CA GLU A 246 -35.29 -17.25 -21.48
C GLU A 246 -36.72 -16.70 -21.34
N TYR A 247 -37.07 -16.13 -20.17
CA TYR A 247 -38.33 -15.45 -19.94
C TYR A 247 -38.42 -14.07 -20.63
N GLU A 248 -37.34 -13.29 -20.67
CA GLU A 248 -37.32 -12.00 -21.38
C GLU A 248 -37.43 -12.17 -22.90
N VAL A 249 -36.83 -13.22 -23.46
CA VAL A 249 -36.87 -13.51 -24.91
C VAL A 249 -38.24 -14.02 -25.37
N ASN A 250 -38.99 -14.71 -24.52
CA ASN A 250 -40.31 -15.28 -24.86
C ASN A 250 -41.50 -14.42 -24.39
N LYS A 251 -41.26 -13.19 -23.95
CA LYS A 251 -42.35 -12.29 -23.52
C LYS A 251 -43.20 -11.90 -24.73
N PRO A 252 -44.53 -12.13 -24.73
CA PRO A 252 -45.39 -11.67 -25.83
C PRO A 252 -45.29 -10.14 -25.93
N GLN A 253 -45.03 -9.60 -27.11
CA GLN A 253 -45.13 -8.16 -27.35
C GLN A 253 -46.59 -7.74 -27.11
N GLU A 254 -46.83 -6.85 -26.15
CA GLU A 254 -48.12 -6.17 -26.02
C GLU A 254 -48.33 -5.30 -27.26
N GLU A 255 -49.30 -5.67 -28.10
CA GLU A 255 -49.81 -4.81 -29.17
C GLU A 255 -50.56 -3.64 -28.53
N LEU A 256 -49.95 -2.45 -28.60
CA LEU A 256 -50.63 -1.18 -28.32
C LEU A 256 -51.73 -0.98 -29.37
N PHE A 257 -52.98 -1.22 -28.99
CA PHE A 257 -54.12 -0.74 -29.75
C PHE A 257 -54.20 0.79 -29.59
N GLU A 258 -53.96 1.52 -30.66
CA GLU A 258 -54.35 2.92 -30.76
C GLU A 258 -55.89 2.98 -30.81
N ASP A 259 -56.49 3.59 -29.78
CA ASP A 259 -57.93 3.85 -29.68
C ASP A 259 -58.33 4.99 -30.62
N PRO A 260 -59.28 4.81 -31.56
CA PRO A 260 -59.71 5.88 -32.44
C PRO A 260 -61.03 6.48 -31.98
N PHE A 261 -61.00 7.38 -30.99
CA PHE A 261 -62.05 8.38 -30.76
C PHE A 261 -61.48 9.69 -30.19
#